data_AF-A0A966NVK1-F1
#
_entry.id   AF-A0A966NVK1-F1
#
_cell.length_a   1.000
_cell.length_b   1.000
_cell.length_c   1.000
_cell.angle_alpha   90.00
_cell.angle_beta   90.00
_cell.angle_gamma   90.00
#
_symmetry.space_group_name_H-M   'P 1'
#
loop_
_entity.id
_entity.type
_entity.pdbx_description
1 polymer ?
#
loop_
_entity_poly.entity_id
_entity_poly.type
_entity_poly.pdbx_seq_one_letter_code
_entity_poly.pdbx_strand_id
1 'polypeptide(L)' 'IVYVTDVRSAGKSVDGIAIPRSVNVTAMYPIATVKGSRQQQTARAFVDFVSSDAGQSILKKFGFARP' A
#
# COMPACT_ATOMS: atom_id res chain seq x y z
N ILE A 1 6.92 -14.68 -7.67
CA ILE A 1 5.90 -13.64 -7.39
C ILE A 1 6.58 -12.29 -7.25
N VAL A 2 6.02 -11.24 -7.84
CA VAL A 2 6.54 -9.85 -7.83
C VAL A 2 5.39 -8.89 -7.52
N TYR A 3 5.66 -7.71 -6.95
CA TYR A 3 4.62 -6.72 -6.70
C TYR A 3 4.29 -5.93 -7.97
N VAL A 4 3.01 -5.59 -8.13
CA VAL A 4 2.52 -4.77 -9.26
C VAL A 4 3.24 -3.41 -9.31
N THR A 5 3.62 -2.87 -8.15
CA THR A 5 4.40 -1.63 -8.04
C THR A 5 5.79 -1.73 -8.69
N ASP A 6 6.44 -2.89 -8.64
CA ASP A 6 7.76 -3.10 -9.24
C ASP A 6 7.65 -3.17 -10.77
N VAL A 7 6.64 -3.87 -11.26
CA VAL A 7 6.32 -3.92 -12.71
C VAL A 7 6.02 -2.51 -13.23
N ARG A 8 5.25 -1.71 -12.50
CA ARG A 8 4.96 -0.31 -12.87
C ARG A 8 6.23 0.56 -12.86
N SER A 9 7.11 0.35 -11.89
CA SER A 9 8.38 1.09 -11.77
C SER A 9 9.37 0.75 -12.88
N ALA A 10 9.38 -0.49 -13.34
CA ALA A 10 10.25 -0.97 -14.42
C ALA A 10 9.79 -0.52 -15.82
N GLY A 11 8.62 0.11 -15.94
CA GLY A 11 8.13 0.66 -17.21
C GLY A 11 8.01 -0.40 -18.29
N LYS A 12 8.75 -0.24 -19.40
CA LYS A 12 8.72 -1.17 -20.55
C LYS A 12 9.80 -2.25 -20.50
N SER A 13 10.63 -2.27 -19.45
CA SER A 13 11.72 -3.24 -19.34
C SER A 13 11.27 -4.64 -18.94
N VAL A 14 10.02 -4.77 -18.47
CA VAL A 14 9.43 -6.04 -18.05
C VAL A 14 7.96 -6.11 -18.44
N ASP A 15 7.47 -7.32 -18.68
CA ASP A 15 6.04 -7.61 -18.80
C ASP A 15 5.53 -8.32 -17.54
N GLY A 16 4.39 -7.86 -17.02
CA GLY A 16 3.71 -8.49 -15.89
C GLY A 16 2.69 -9.51 -16.34
N ILE A 17 2.75 -10.73 -15.80
CA ILE A 17 1.72 -11.77 -16.03
C ILE A 17 0.83 -11.86 -14.78
N ALA A 18 -0.48 -11.70 -14.97
CA ALA A 18 -1.44 -11.78 -13.87
C ALA A 18 -1.58 -13.22 -13.37
N ILE A 19 -1.48 -13.40 -12.05
CA ILE A 19 -1.67 -14.70 -11.40
C ILE A 19 -3.16 -14.87 -11.06
N PRO A 20 -3.81 -15.99 -11.43
CA PRO A 20 -5.21 -16.24 -11.11
C PRO A 20 -5.46 -16.17 -9.60
N ARG A 21 -6.58 -15.56 -9.19
CA ARG A 21 -6.86 -15.24 -7.78
C ARG A 21 -6.87 -16.48 -6.87
N SER A 22 -7.29 -17.64 -7.38
CA SER A 22 -7.34 -18.90 -6.64
C SER A 22 -5.97 -19.43 -6.21
N VAL A 23 -4.90 -18.99 -6.87
CA VAL A 23 -3.51 -19.41 -6.61
C VAL A 23 -2.59 -18.23 -6.30
N ASN A 24 -3.15 -17.03 -6.15
CA ASN A 24 -2.39 -15.82 -5.85
C ASN A 24 -2.42 -15.51 -4.35
N VAL A 25 -1.30 -15.01 -3.83
CA VAL A 25 -1.18 -14.59 -2.44
C VAL A 25 -1.28 -13.07 -2.39
N THR A 26 -2.23 -12.56 -1.59
CA THR A 26 -2.38 -11.12 -1.38
C THR A 26 -1.58 -10.70 -0.15
N ALA A 27 -0.62 -9.79 -0.33
CA ALA A 27 0.08 -9.17 0.78
C ALA A 27 -0.82 -8.10 1.43
N MET A 28 -0.89 -8.11 2.76
CA MET A 28 -1.54 -7.05 3.55
C MET A 28 -0.48 -6.20 4.24
N TYR A 29 -0.66 -4.89 4.20
CA TYR A 29 0.26 -3.92 4.80
C TYR A 29 -0.49 -3.04 5.80
N PRO A 30 -0.82 -3.57 6.99
CA PRO A 30 -1.57 -2.82 7.98
C PRO A 30 -0.77 -1.60 8.45
N ILE A 31 -1.49 -0.54 8.81
CA ILE A 31 -0.93 0.66 9.44
C ILE A 31 -1.46 0.81 10.86
N ALA A 32 -0.57 1.11 11.81
CA ALA A 32 -0.93 1.29 13.22
C ALA A 32 -0.04 2.32 13.91
N THR A 33 -0.52 2.88 15.02
CA THR A 33 0.30 3.74 15.88
C THR A 33 1.19 2.91 16.80
N VAL A 34 2.40 3.40 17.06
CA VAL A 34 3.31 2.76 18.03
C VAL A 34 2.91 3.16 19.44
N LYS A 35 2.60 2.17 20.30
CA LYS A 35 2.13 2.39 21.69
C LYS A 35 3.05 3.32 22.51
N GLY A 36 4.37 3.20 22.32
CA GLY A 36 5.38 4.01 23.02
C GLY A 36 5.75 5.33 22.33
N SER A 37 5.05 5.75 21.28
CA SER A 37 5.39 6.99 20.58
C SER A 37 5.25 8.20 21.51
N ARG A 38 6.25 9.09 21.50
CA ARG A 38 6.17 10.40 22.17
C ARG A 38 5.28 11.39 21.39
N GLN A 39 4.98 11.08 20.13
CA GLN A 39 4.18 11.89 19.21
C GLN A 39 2.81 11.22 18.94
N GLN A 40 2.05 10.90 19.99
CA GLN A 40 0.79 10.15 19.87
C GLN A 40 -0.24 10.83 18.96
N GLN A 41 -0.41 12.14 19.11
CA GLN A 41 -1.41 12.89 18.33
C GLN A 41 -1.05 12.92 16.84
N THR A 42 0.21 13.19 16.52
CA THR A 42 0.71 13.17 15.14
C THR A 42 0.61 11.77 14.53
N ALA A 43 0.92 10.72 15.30
CA ALA A 43 0.81 9.35 14.82
C ALA A 43 -0.64 8.98 14.47
N ARG A 44 -1.62 9.36 15.31
CA ARG A 44 -3.05 9.16 15.02
C ARG A 44 -3.47 9.94 13.77
N ALA A 45 -3.13 11.23 13.72
CA ALA A 45 -3.45 12.07 12.56
C ALA A 45 -2.88 11.51 11.24
N PHE A 46 -1.69 10.90 11.28
CA PHE A 46 -1.11 10.26 10.11
C PHE A 46 -1.87 8.99 9.70
N VAL A 47 -2.22 8.12 10.66
CA VAL A 47 -3.03 6.92 10.38
C VAL A 47 -4.40 7.30 9.80
N ASP A 48 -5.04 8.33 10.38
CA ASP A 48 -6.32 8.86 9.91
C ASP A 48 -6.20 9.41 8.49
N PHE A 49 -5.14 10.19 8.21
CA PHE A 49 -4.88 10.72 6.88
C PHE A 49 -4.65 9.61 5.84
N VAL A 50 -3.79 8.63 6.14
CA VAL A 50 -3.54 7.50 5.23
C VAL A 50 -4.82 6.73 4.94
N SER A 51 -5.70 6.58 5.92
CA SER A 51 -6.97 5.85 5.80
C SER A 51 -8.10 6.66 5.14
N SER A 52 -7.97 7.99 5.07
CA SER A 52 -8.94 8.90 4.45
C SER A 52 -9.03 8.72 2.93
N ASP A 53 -10.11 9.22 2.31
CA ASP A 53 -10.29 9.18 0.85
C ASP A 53 -9.14 9.82 0.08
N ALA A 54 -8.58 10.93 0.60
CA ALA A 54 -7.43 11.60 -0.01
C ALA A 54 -6.18 10.72 0.05
N GLY A 55 -5.87 10.12 1.20
CA GLY A 55 -4.73 9.22 1.37
C GLY A 55 -4.86 7.97 0.50
N GLN A 56 -6.05 7.38 0.45
CA GLN A 56 -6.34 6.21 -0.37
C GLN A 56 -6.26 6.50 -1.87
N SER A 57 -6.66 7.70 -2.31
CA SER A 57 -6.49 8.14 -3.70
C SER A 57 -5.01 8.23 -4.09
N ILE A 58 -4.16 8.77 -3.21
CA ILE A 58 -2.71 8.83 -3.41
C ILE A 58 -2.13 7.41 -3.52
N LEU A 59 -2.44 6.52 -2.57
CA LEU A 59 -1.96 5.13 -2.59
C LEU A 59 -2.36 4.41 -3.89
N LYS A 60 -3.63 4.53 -4.29
CA LYS A 60 -4.15 3.93 -5.53
C LYS A 60 -3.42 4.46 -6.77
N LYS A 61 -3.13 5.76 -6.84
CA LYS A 61 -2.38 6.37 -7.96
C LYS A 61 -1.04 5.65 -8.18
N PHE A 62 -0.35 5.31 -7.11
CA PHE A 62 0.94 4.61 -7.13
C PHE A 62 0.83 3.07 -7.14
N GLY A 63 -0.37 2.51 -7.03
CA GLY A 63 -0.61 1.07 -7.18
C GLY A 63 -0.67 0.29 -5.89
N PHE A 64 -0.77 0.99 -4.77
CA PHE A 64 -0.99 0.38 -3.47
C PHE A 64 -2.48 0.10 -3.24
N ALA A 65 -2.76 -1.02 -2.58
CA ALA A 65 -4.08 -1.31 -2.04
C ALA A 65 -4.31 -0.55 -0.72
N ARG A 66 -5.54 -0.62 -0.20
CA ARG A 66 -5.84 -0.09 1.12
C ARG A 66 -5.08 -0.91 2.19
N PRO A 67 -4.51 -0.25 3.23
CA PRO A 67 -3.93 -0.94 4.37
C PRO A 67 -5.00 -1.65 5.22
#